data_AF-A0A2N2S4T7-F1
#
_entry.id   AF-A0A2N2S4T7-F1
#
_cell.length_a   1.000
_cell.length_b   1.000
_cell.length_c   1.000
_cell.angle_alpha   90.00
_cell.angle_beta   90.00
_cell.angle_gamma   90.00
#
_symmetry.space_group_name_H-M   'P 1'
#
loop_
_entity.id
_entity.type
_entity.pdbx_description
1 polymer ?
#
loop_
_entity_poly.entity_id
_entity_poly.type
_entity_poly.pdbx_seq_one_letter_code
_entity_poly.pdbx_strand_id
1 'polypeptide(L)'
;ISVDSATMMNKGLEVIEAHWLFGVPAEQIEVVVHPQSVIHSMVDYVDGSVIAQLGNPDMRTPIAYALAWPQRIDSGVGALDLIAISKLTFERPDFDRFPCLSLAYQALRAGGVAPAALNAANEEAVAAFLEQRLGFRRIADIIAATLERIGPMAVDSLEAILAADARAREIARDEIRKRSLTQ
;
A
#
# COMPACT_ATOMS: atom_id res chain seq x y z
N ILE A 1 1.97 -8.69 3.67
CA ILE A 1 1.42 -7.70 4.62
C ILE A 1 2.43 -7.25 5.67
N SER A 2 2.90 -8.07 6.62
CA SER A 2 3.79 -7.55 7.70
C SER A 2 5.09 -6.88 7.20
N VAL A 3 5.72 -7.45 6.16
CA VAL A 3 6.89 -6.85 5.50
C VAL A 3 6.50 -5.55 4.79
N ASP A 4 5.35 -5.53 4.12
CA ASP A 4 4.82 -4.36 3.42
C ASP A 4 4.50 -3.21 4.38
N SER A 5 3.98 -3.52 5.58
CA SER A 5 3.77 -2.51 6.63
C SER A 5 5.09 -1.94 7.12
N ALA A 6 6.13 -2.78 7.26
CA ALA A 6 7.46 -2.34 7.68
C ALA A 6 8.16 -1.45 6.63
N THR A 7 7.90 -1.66 5.34
CA THR A 7 8.43 -0.82 4.24
C THR A 7 7.52 0.36 3.88
N MET A 8 6.33 0.45 4.48
CA MET A 8 5.19 1.28 4.05
C MET A 8 4.69 1.00 2.63
N MET A 9 5.09 -0.10 1.98
CA MET A 9 4.48 -0.51 0.71
C MET A 9 3.00 -0.83 0.88
N ASN A 10 2.58 -1.40 2.04
CA ASN A 10 1.16 -1.67 2.31
C ASN A 10 0.33 -0.39 2.18
N LYS A 11 0.82 0.71 2.75
CA LYS A 11 0.15 2.01 2.65
C LYS A 11 0.20 2.57 1.23
N GLY A 12 1.28 2.32 0.48
CA GLY A 12 1.37 2.67 -0.94
C GLY A 12 0.33 1.95 -1.80
N LEU A 13 0.12 0.65 -1.57
CA LEU A 13 -0.93 -0.12 -2.26
C LEU A 13 -2.33 0.37 -1.88
N GLU A 14 -2.56 0.71 -0.61
CA GLU A 14 -3.82 1.30 -0.14
C GLU A 14 -4.10 2.69 -0.77
N VAL A 15 -3.08 3.48 -1.07
CA VAL A 15 -3.23 4.74 -1.83
C VAL A 15 -3.75 4.48 -3.25
N ILE A 16 -3.19 3.47 -3.93
CA ILE A 16 -3.64 3.06 -5.27
C ILE A 16 -5.08 2.50 -5.20
N GLU A 17 -5.38 1.70 -4.18
CA GLU A 17 -6.72 1.15 -3.96
C GLU A 17 -7.75 2.27 -3.73
N ALA A 18 -7.45 3.23 -2.85
CA ALA A 18 -8.35 4.34 -2.56
C ALA A 18 -8.66 5.20 -3.80
N HIS A 19 -7.67 5.42 -4.67
CA HIS A 19 -7.89 6.08 -5.96
C HIS A 19 -8.97 5.38 -6.78
N TRP A 20 -8.90 4.06 -6.91
CA TRP A 20 -9.85 3.28 -7.71
C TRP A 20 -11.21 3.11 -7.03
N LEU A 21 -11.25 2.86 -5.72
CA LEU A 21 -12.50 2.65 -4.98
C LEU A 21 -13.34 3.93 -4.86
N PHE A 22 -12.70 5.09 -4.70
CA PHE A 22 -13.39 6.35 -4.41
C PHE A 22 -13.31 7.37 -5.55
N GLY A 23 -12.58 7.08 -6.63
CA GLY A 23 -12.45 7.98 -7.78
C GLY A 23 -11.69 9.28 -7.46
N VAL A 24 -10.82 9.26 -6.44
CA VAL A 24 -10.08 10.43 -5.97
C VAL A 24 -8.67 10.47 -6.57
N PRO A 25 -8.20 11.61 -7.12
CA PRO A 25 -6.85 11.69 -7.69
C PRO A 25 -5.77 11.57 -6.60
N ALA A 26 -4.56 11.18 -6.98
CA ALA A 26 -3.45 10.94 -6.05
C ALA A 26 -3.14 12.16 -5.17
N GLU A 27 -3.32 13.37 -5.70
CA GLU A 27 -3.09 14.65 -5.03
C GLU A 27 -4.09 14.93 -3.89
N GLN A 28 -5.23 14.22 -3.88
CA GLN A 28 -6.25 14.31 -2.83
C GLN A 28 -6.17 13.17 -1.81
N ILE A 29 -5.16 12.30 -1.90
CA ILE A 29 -4.93 11.21 -0.94
C ILE A 29 -3.71 11.57 -0.08
N GLU A 30 -3.94 12.01 1.15
CA GLU A 30 -2.87 12.30 2.12
C GLU A 30 -2.62 11.10 3.04
N VAL A 31 -1.37 10.64 3.12
CA VAL A 31 -0.95 9.64 4.11
C VAL A 31 -0.50 10.33 5.38
N VAL A 32 -1.07 9.91 6.51
CA VAL A 32 -0.71 10.37 7.86
C VAL A 32 -0.29 9.16 8.70
N VAL A 33 0.84 9.27 9.38
CA VAL A 33 1.33 8.23 10.30
C VAL A 33 0.61 8.39 11.64
N HIS A 34 -0.13 7.35 12.01
CA HIS A 34 -0.87 7.28 13.27
C HIS A 34 -0.50 5.99 14.03
N PRO A 35 0.52 6.02 14.92
CA PRO A 35 1.07 4.81 15.53
C PRO A 35 0.10 4.02 16.41
N GLN A 36 -0.96 4.66 16.91
CA GLN A 36 -1.93 4.00 17.79
C GLN A 36 -2.94 3.14 17.02
N SER A 37 -3.07 3.34 15.69
CA SER A 37 -4.01 2.62 14.82
C SER A 37 -5.47 2.64 15.32
N VAL A 38 -5.86 3.69 16.07
CA VAL A 38 -7.22 3.87 16.59
C VAL A 38 -8.10 4.55 15.55
N ILE A 39 -7.60 5.60 14.91
CA ILE A 39 -8.22 6.19 13.74
C ILE A 39 -7.76 5.39 12.51
N HIS A 40 -8.70 4.77 11.80
CA HIS A 40 -8.37 3.89 10.69
C HIS A 40 -8.25 4.63 9.35
N SER A 41 -9.01 5.72 9.17
CA SER A 41 -8.91 6.69 8.06
C SER A 41 -9.88 7.85 8.28
N MET A 42 -9.75 8.90 7.46
CA MET A 42 -10.54 10.14 7.57
C MET A 42 -10.93 10.66 6.18
N VAL A 43 -12.00 11.46 6.10
CA VAL A 43 -12.44 12.19 4.91
C VAL A 43 -12.60 13.67 5.27
N ASP A 44 -11.93 14.53 4.53
CA ASP A 44 -11.99 15.99 4.64
C ASP A 44 -13.05 16.57 3.67
N TYR A 45 -13.86 17.49 4.16
CA TYR A 45 -14.96 18.12 3.43
C TYR A 45 -14.72 19.63 3.27
N VAL A 46 -15.30 20.20 2.20
CA VAL A 46 -15.10 21.60 1.81
C VAL A 46 -15.52 22.65 2.84
N ASP A 47 -16.31 22.26 3.84
CA ASP A 47 -16.71 23.12 4.96
C ASP A 47 -15.72 23.10 6.14
N GLY A 48 -14.62 22.34 6.00
CA GLY A 48 -13.59 22.14 7.01
C GLY A 48 -13.90 21.01 8.01
N SER A 49 -14.98 20.26 7.81
CA SER A 49 -15.30 19.10 8.64
C SER A 49 -14.48 17.87 8.23
N VAL A 50 -14.06 17.10 9.22
CA VAL A 50 -13.36 15.82 9.02
C VAL A 50 -14.17 14.71 9.66
N ILE A 51 -14.56 13.71 8.87
CA ILE A 51 -15.23 12.50 9.37
C ILE A 51 -14.21 11.38 9.44
N ALA A 52 -14.06 10.80 10.64
CA ALA A 52 -13.11 9.72 10.90
C ALA A 52 -13.85 8.46 11.36
N GLN A 53 -13.33 7.29 10.98
CA GLN A 53 -13.72 6.03 11.60
C GLN A 53 -12.68 5.67 12.67
N LEU A 54 -13.17 5.39 13.89
CA LEU A 54 -12.36 4.95 15.01
C LEU A 54 -12.79 3.55 15.45
N GLY A 55 -11.83 2.74 15.88
CA GLY A 55 -12.09 1.40 16.40
C GLY A 55 -10.87 0.76 17.04
N ASN A 56 -11.08 -0.36 17.72
CA ASN A 56 -9.98 -1.26 18.05
C ASN A 56 -9.43 -1.82 16.72
N PRO A 57 -8.10 -2.01 16.58
CA PRO A 57 -7.49 -2.49 15.33
C PRO A 57 -7.81 -3.99 15.12
N ASP A 58 -9.05 -4.28 14.75
CA ASP A 58 -9.61 -5.62 14.61
C ASP A 58 -10.47 -5.72 13.34
N MET A 59 -10.08 -6.63 12.45
CA MET A 59 -10.73 -6.81 11.14
C MET A 59 -12.19 -7.25 11.23
N ARG A 60 -12.66 -7.78 12.36
CA ARG A 60 -14.07 -8.15 12.54
C ARG A 60 -15.01 -6.95 12.39
N THR A 61 -14.58 -5.75 12.78
CA THR A 61 -15.39 -4.53 12.64
C THR A 61 -15.65 -4.16 11.17
N PRO A 62 -14.64 -3.97 10.29
CA PRO A 62 -14.89 -3.68 8.88
C PRO A 62 -15.56 -4.85 8.13
N ILE A 63 -15.27 -6.10 8.48
CA ILE A 63 -15.94 -7.28 7.88
C ILE A 63 -17.45 -7.28 8.22
N ALA A 64 -17.81 -7.08 9.49
CA ALA A 64 -19.21 -7.01 9.91
C ALA A 64 -19.95 -5.85 9.24
N TYR A 65 -19.29 -4.69 9.07
CA TYR A 65 -19.84 -3.57 8.33
C TYR A 65 -20.14 -3.93 6.87
N ALA A 66 -19.16 -4.53 6.16
CA ALA A 66 -19.33 -4.90 4.75
C ALA A 66 -20.42 -5.97 4.55
N LEU A 67 -20.54 -6.95 5.45
CA LEU A 67 -21.55 -8.02 5.35
C LEU A 67 -22.99 -7.54 5.62
N ALA A 68 -23.15 -6.52 6.46
CA ALA A 68 -24.46 -6.06 6.90
C ALA A 68 -24.93 -4.77 6.22
N TRP A 69 -24.09 -4.13 5.41
CA TRP A 69 -24.40 -2.82 4.83
C TRP A 69 -25.72 -2.86 4.04
N PRO A 70 -26.64 -1.88 4.22
CA PRO A 70 -26.49 -0.64 5.00
C PRO A 70 -26.89 -0.75 6.49
N GLN A 71 -27.29 -1.94 6.95
CA GLN A 71 -27.56 -2.21 8.36
C GLN A 71 -26.26 -2.45 9.15
N ARG A 72 -26.40 -2.74 10.45
CA ARG A 72 -25.30 -3.13 11.34
C ARG A 72 -25.61 -4.46 12.01
N ILE A 73 -24.58 -5.27 12.22
CA ILE A 73 -24.61 -6.49 13.01
C ILE A 73 -23.54 -6.42 14.10
N ASP A 74 -23.70 -7.23 15.15
CA ASP A 74 -22.65 -7.40 16.16
C ASP A 74 -21.41 -8.05 15.53
N SER A 75 -20.24 -7.50 15.83
CA SER A 75 -18.95 -8.00 15.37
C SER A 75 -18.20 -8.83 16.43
N GLY A 76 -18.66 -8.79 17.68
CA GLY A 76 -17.97 -9.40 18.83
C GLY A 76 -16.67 -8.70 19.23
N VAL A 77 -16.41 -7.49 18.72
CA VAL A 77 -15.27 -6.64 19.11
C VAL A 77 -15.68 -5.79 20.32
N GLY A 78 -14.80 -5.71 21.33
CA GLY A 78 -15.03 -4.87 22.50
C GLY A 78 -15.16 -3.39 22.15
N ALA A 79 -15.83 -2.62 23.02
CA ALA A 79 -15.92 -1.17 22.87
C ALA A 79 -14.52 -0.52 22.94
N LEU A 80 -14.36 0.58 22.21
CA LEU A 80 -13.16 1.41 22.26
C LEU A 80 -13.14 2.22 23.56
N ASP A 81 -12.06 2.11 24.34
CA ASP A 81 -11.86 2.91 25.55
C ASP A 81 -10.94 4.11 25.26
N LEU A 82 -11.56 5.26 24.97
CA LEU A 82 -10.83 6.49 24.67
C LEU A 82 -10.05 7.03 25.88
N ILE A 83 -10.52 6.76 27.11
CA ILE A 83 -9.85 7.21 28.33
C ILE A 83 -8.55 6.41 28.51
N ALA A 84 -8.60 5.09 28.27
CA ALA A 84 -7.41 4.24 28.31
C ALA A 84 -6.40 4.57 27.21
N ILE A 85 -6.86 4.93 26.01
CA ILE A 85 -5.98 5.34 24.90
C ILE A 85 -5.22 6.62 25.25
N SER A 86 -5.88 7.60 25.86
CA SER A 86 -5.36 8.88 26.38
C SER A 86 -4.73 9.85 25.38
N LYS A 87 -3.99 9.36 24.37
CA LYS A 87 -3.23 10.18 23.42
C LYS A 87 -3.29 9.59 22.01
N LEU A 88 -3.61 10.45 21.06
CA LEU A 88 -3.51 10.17 19.62
C LEU A 88 -2.43 11.08 19.04
N THR A 89 -1.50 10.52 18.25
CA THR A 89 -0.46 11.28 17.57
C THR A 89 -0.55 11.12 16.07
N PHE A 90 -0.14 12.16 15.35
CA PHE A 90 -0.18 12.24 13.90
C PHE A 90 1.13 12.85 13.41
N GLU A 91 1.73 12.23 12.40
CA GLU A 91 3.01 12.65 11.83
C GLU A 91 2.95 12.53 10.31
N ARG A 92 3.71 13.38 9.60
CA ARG A 92 3.90 13.21 8.15
C ARG A 92 4.79 11.98 7.90
N PRO A 93 4.55 11.21 6.84
CA PRO A 93 5.44 10.13 6.46
C PRO A 93 6.82 10.67 6.03
N ASP A 94 7.86 9.95 6.39
CA ASP A 94 9.23 10.21 5.96
C ASP A 94 9.50 9.43 4.66
N PHE A 95 9.45 10.12 3.53
CA PHE A 95 9.62 9.51 2.20
C PHE A 95 11.07 9.07 1.91
N ASP A 96 12.06 9.64 2.59
CA ASP A 96 13.46 9.22 2.47
C ASP A 96 13.68 7.90 3.22
N ARG A 97 13.03 7.75 4.38
CA ARG A 97 13.03 6.51 5.16
C ARG A 97 12.18 5.41 4.51
N PHE A 98 11.08 5.77 3.86
CA PHE A 98 10.10 4.85 3.28
C PHE A 98 9.91 5.04 1.77
N PRO A 99 10.93 4.74 0.95
CA PRO A 99 10.91 4.98 -0.49
C PRO A 99 9.81 4.18 -1.23
N CYS A 100 9.37 3.04 -0.70
CA CYS A 100 8.26 2.27 -1.28
C CYS A 100 6.97 3.11 -1.38
N LEU A 101 6.71 4.00 -0.42
CA LEU A 101 5.55 4.88 -0.47
C LEU A 101 5.66 5.86 -1.66
N SER A 102 6.84 6.46 -1.86
CA SER A 102 7.11 7.33 -3.02
C SER A 102 6.90 6.59 -4.34
N LEU A 103 7.39 5.35 -4.44
CA LEU A 103 7.24 4.52 -5.64
C LEU A 103 5.77 4.21 -5.95
N ALA A 104 4.94 3.99 -4.93
CA ALA A 104 3.52 3.77 -5.12
C ALA A 104 2.81 5.01 -5.69
N TYR A 105 3.09 6.22 -5.16
CA TYR A 105 2.55 7.46 -5.73
C TYR A 105 3.04 7.71 -7.16
N GLN A 106 4.29 7.36 -7.47
CA GLN A 106 4.82 7.46 -8.83
C GLN A 106 4.11 6.49 -9.79
N ALA A 107 3.93 5.24 -9.38
CA ALA A 107 3.20 4.23 -10.14
C ALA A 107 1.74 4.63 -10.37
N LEU A 108 1.08 5.19 -9.35
CA LEU A 108 -0.28 5.70 -9.45
C LEU A 108 -0.39 6.83 -10.49
N ARG A 109 0.52 7.82 -10.42
CA ARG A 109 0.53 8.94 -11.38
C ARG A 109 0.88 8.52 -12.80
N ALA A 110 1.77 7.53 -12.95
CA ALA A 110 2.11 6.97 -14.26
C ALA A 110 0.90 6.23 -14.88
N GLY A 111 0.06 5.62 -14.05
CA GLY A 111 -1.10 4.85 -14.50
C GLY A 111 -0.71 3.66 -15.38
N GLY A 112 -1.63 3.23 -16.24
CA GLY A 112 -1.42 2.10 -17.15
C GLY A 112 -0.98 0.84 -16.38
N VAL A 113 0.12 0.22 -16.81
CA VAL A 113 0.64 -1.01 -16.19
C VAL A 113 1.48 -0.77 -14.94
N ALA A 114 1.82 0.48 -14.59
CA ALA A 114 2.79 0.76 -13.53
C ALA A 114 2.34 0.24 -12.15
N PRO A 115 1.06 0.37 -11.72
CA PRO A 115 0.60 -0.23 -10.46
C PRO A 115 0.70 -1.77 -10.43
N ALA A 116 0.40 -2.45 -11.55
CA ALA A 116 0.54 -3.90 -11.66
C ALA A 116 2.01 -4.32 -11.57
N ALA A 117 2.89 -3.61 -12.26
CA ALA A 117 4.34 -3.86 -12.22
C ALA A 117 4.93 -3.59 -10.83
N LEU A 118 4.48 -2.53 -10.13
CA LEU A 118 4.84 -2.24 -8.74
C LEU A 118 4.49 -3.42 -7.82
N ASN A 119 3.25 -3.91 -7.89
CA ASN A 119 2.81 -5.02 -7.05
C ASN A 119 3.59 -6.30 -7.35
N ALA A 120 3.73 -6.66 -8.63
CA ALA A 120 4.49 -7.83 -9.07
C ALA A 120 5.95 -7.79 -8.59
N ALA A 121 6.62 -6.64 -8.73
CA ALA A 121 7.99 -6.46 -8.26
C ALA A 121 8.09 -6.54 -6.73
N ASN A 122 7.13 -5.97 -6.01
CA ASN A 122 7.08 -6.03 -4.56
C ASN A 122 6.96 -7.48 -4.06
N GLU A 123 6.06 -8.28 -4.64
CA GLU A 123 5.88 -9.68 -4.27
C GLU A 123 7.17 -10.49 -4.43
N GLU A 124 7.87 -10.35 -5.57
CA GLU A 124 9.14 -11.04 -5.82
C GLU A 124 10.26 -10.56 -4.87
N ALA A 125 10.32 -9.26 -4.60
CA ALA A 125 11.32 -8.68 -3.69
C ALA A 125 11.08 -9.11 -2.22
N VAL A 126 9.83 -9.13 -1.78
CA VAL A 126 9.43 -9.58 -0.44
C VAL A 126 9.70 -11.08 -0.29
N ALA A 127 9.35 -11.90 -1.29
CA ALA A 127 9.66 -13.33 -1.28
C ALA A 127 11.18 -13.56 -1.16
N ALA A 128 11.98 -12.84 -1.95
CA ALA A 128 13.43 -12.92 -1.86
C ALA A 128 14.00 -12.46 -0.51
N PHE A 129 13.40 -11.43 0.12
CA PHE A 129 13.76 -11.00 1.47
C PHE A 129 13.45 -12.08 2.52
N LEU A 130 12.27 -12.69 2.45
CA LEU A 130 11.85 -13.76 3.37
C LEU A 130 12.73 -15.01 3.23
N GLU A 131 13.20 -15.29 2.02
CA GLU A 131 14.17 -16.35 1.73
C GLU A 131 15.64 -15.96 2.02
N GLN A 132 15.88 -14.79 2.63
CA GLN A 132 17.21 -14.27 2.97
C GLN A 132 18.15 -14.05 1.77
N ARG A 133 17.60 -13.92 0.56
CA ARG A 133 18.35 -13.65 -0.69
C ARG A 133 18.46 -12.15 -1.02
N LEU A 134 17.72 -11.31 -0.29
CA LEU A 134 17.67 -9.87 -0.49
C LEU A 134 17.66 -9.16 0.88
N GLY A 135 18.46 -8.11 1.05
CA GLY A 135 18.41 -7.29 2.27
C GLY A 135 17.16 -6.41 2.32
N PHE A 136 16.62 -6.14 3.51
CA PHE A 136 15.38 -5.37 3.71
C PHE A 136 15.34 -4.03 2.95
N ARG A 137 16.42 -3.24 3.03
CA ARG A 137 16.52 -1.94 2.34
C ARG A 137 16.54 -2.05 0.81
N ARG A 138 16.88 -3.22 0.26
CA ARG A 138 16.99 -3.44 -1.18
C ARG A 138 15.64 -3.72 -1.84
N ILE A 139 14.56 -3.97 -1.07
CA ILE A 139 13.21 -4.17 -1.61
C ILE A 139 12.81 -2.98 -2.50
N ALA A 140 12.95 -1.76 -1.99
CA ALA A 140 12.65 -0.54 -2.75
C ALA A 140 13.48 -0.43 -4.04
N ASP A 141 14.76 -0.83 -3.99
CA ASP A 141 15.62 -0.75 -5.17
C ASP A 141 15.20 -1.72 -6.29
N ILE A 142 14.73 -2.93 -5.95
CA ILE A 142 14.22 -3.90 -6.93
C ILE A 142 12.96 -3.36 -7.59
N ILE A 143 12.08 -2.75 -6.79
CA ILE A 143 10.82 -2.18 -7.26
C ILE A 143 11.10 -1.00 -8.19
N ALA A 144 11.97 -0.07 -7.78
CA ALA A 144 12.38 1.07 -8.60
C ALA A 144 12.98 0.63 -9.94
N ALA A 145 13.95 -0.30 -9.92
CA ALA A 145 14.58 -0.81 -11.14
C ALA A 145 13.59 -1.54 -12.05
N THR A 146 12.59 -2.23 -11.49
CA THR A 146 11.53 -2.87 -12.28
C THR A 146 10.63 -1.86 -12.96
N LEU A 147 10.21 -0.82 -12.24
CA LEU A 147 9.39 0.26 -12.79
C LEU A 147 10.11 1.05 -13.89
N GLU A 148 11.43 1.26 -13.76
CA GLU A 148 12.24 1.89 -14.82
C GLU A 148 12.33 1.02 -16.08
N ARG A 149 12.40 -0.31 -15.93
CA ARG A 149 12.63 -1.26 -17.05
C ARG A 149 11.36 -1.78 -17.73
N ILE A 150 10.19 -1.76 -17.06
CA ILE A 150 8.95 -2.32 -17.62
C ILE A 150 8.52 -1.60 -18.91
N GLY A 151 8.78 -0.30 -18.98
CA GLY A 151 8.41 0.55 -20.13
C GLY A 151 6.89 0.70 -20.29
N PRO A 152 6.44 1.54 -21.25
CA PRO A 152 5.03 1.71 -21.52
C PRO A 152 4.43 0.44 -22.14
N MET A 153 3.25 0.06 -21.69
CA MET A 153 2.44 -1.01 -22.27
C MET A 153 0.97 -0.56 -22.30
N ALA A 154 0.25 -0.93 -23.35
CA ALA A 154 -1.18 -0.68 -23.44
C ALA A 154 -1.92 -1.52 -22.38
N VAL A 155 -2.94 -0.94 -21.76
CA VAL A 155 -3.86 -1.63 -20.83
C VAL A 155 -5.24 -1.62 -21.45
N ASP A 156 -5.48 -2.53 -22.38
CA ASP A 156 -6.72 -2.66 -23.14
C ASP A 156 -7.47 -3.97 -22.87
N SER A 157 -6.87 -4.86 -22.07
CA SER A 157 -7.36 -6.21 -21.82
C SER A 157 -6.79 -6.79 -20.52
N LEU A 158 -7.45 -7.82 -20.00
CA LEU A 158 -6.94 -8.59 -18.86
C LEU A 158 -5.60 -9.27 -19.21
N GLU A 159 -5.49 -9.77 -20.43
CA GLU A 159 -4.30 -10.41 -20.97
C GLU A 159 -3.10 -9.44 -20.97
N ALA A 160 -3.33 -8.17 -21.32
CA ALA A 160 -2.28 -7.15 -21.25
C ALA A 160 -1.80 -6.91 -19.80
N ILE A 161 -2.70 -6.91 -18.82
CA ILE A 161 -2.36 -6.78 -17.39
C ILE A 161 -1.56 -7.99 -16.93
N LEU A 162 -1.99 -9.21 -17.27
CA LEU A 162 -1.29 -10.44 -16.92
C LEU A 162 0.10 -10.53 -17.57
N ALA A 163 0.22 -10.07 -18.82
CA ALA A 163 1.51 -9.99 -19.51
C ALA A 163 2.46 -8.97 -18.84
N ALA A 164 1.92 -7.84 -18.38
CA ALA A 164 2.69 -6.84 -17.65
C ALA A 164 3.15 -7.34 -16.27
N ASP A 165 2.28 -8.04 -15.52
CA ASP A 165 2.65 -8.72 -14.27
C ASP A 165 3.78 -9.74 -14.51
N ALA A 166 3.60 -10.65 -15.47
CA ALA A 166 4.60 -11.67 -15.79
C ALA A 166 5.96 -11.06 -16.16
N ARG A 167 5.96 -10.05 -17.03
CA ARG A 167 7.17 -9.33 -17.42
C ARG A 167 7.82 -8.60 -16.25
N ALA A 168 7.03 -7.96 -15.38
CA ALA A 168 7.56 -7.30 -14.19
C ALA A 168 8.22 -8.29 -13.22
N ARG A 169 7.64 -9.49 -13.04
CA ARG A 169 8.25 -10.56 -12.24
C ARG A 169 9.58 -11.03 -12.82
N GLU A 170 9.66 -11.23 -14.13
CA GLU A 170 10.90 -11.60 -14.81
C GLU A 170 12.00 -10.54 -14.59
N ILE A 171 11.66 -9.26 -14.76
CA ILE A 171 12.58 -8.15 -14.52
C ILE A 171 13.03 -8.11 -13.06
N ALA A 172 12.11 -8.24 -12.11
CA ALA A 172 12.42 -8.21 -10.68
C ALA A 172 13.36 -9.36 -10.29
N ARG A 173 13.10 -10.59 -10.78
CA ARG A 173 13.98 -11.75 -10.57
C ARG A 173 15.37 -11.54 -11.16
N ASP A 174 15.45 -10.93 -12.34
CA ASP A 174 16.75 -10.55 -12.94
C ASP A 174 17.51 -9.56 -12.06
N GLU A 175 16.85 -8.51 -11.57
CA GLU A 175 17.47 -7.51 -10.69
C GLU A 175 17.92 -8.10 -9.35
N ILE A 176 17.14 -9.02 -8.79
CA ILE A 176 17.51 -9.76 -7.58
C ILE A 176 18.78 -10.58 -7.87
N ARG A 177 18.82 -11.37 -8.95
CA ARG A 177 20.00 -12.19 -9.31
C ARG A 177 21.25 -11.36 -9.49
N LYS A 178 21.18 -10.24 -10.21
CA LYS A 178 22.34 -9.35 -10.44
C LYS A 178 22.93 -8.83 -9.13
N ARG A 179 22.06 -8.45 -8.18
CA ARG A 179 22.46 -7.83 -6.90
C ARG A 179 22.89 -8.84 -5.86
N SER A 180 22.43 -10.10 -5.92
CA SER A 180 22.95 -11.20 -5.10
C SER A 180 24.39 -11.59 -5.48
N LEU A 181 24.80 -11.36 -6.73
CA LEU A 181 26.18 -11.62 -7.20
C LEU A 181 27.18 -10.50 -6.84
N THR A 182 26.71 -9.39 -6.27
CA THR A 182 27.53 -8.23 -5.92
C THR A 182 27.77 -8.06 -4.40
N GLN A 183 27.36 -9.05 -3.59
CA GLN A 183 27.72 -9.17 -2.16
C GLN A 183 28.92 -10.10 -2.00
#